data_AF-A0A3D2E0M6-F1
#
_entry.id   AF-A0A3D2E0M6-F1
#
_cell.length_a   1.000
_cell.length_b   1.000
_cell.length_c   1.000
_cell.angle_alpha   90.00
_cell.angle_beta   90.00
_cell.angle_gamma   90.00
#
_symmetry.space_group_name_H-M   'P 1'
#
loop_
_entity.id
_entity.type
_entity.pdbx_description
1 polymer ?
#
loop_
_entity_poly.entity_id
_entity_poly.type
_entity_poly.pdbx_seq_one_letter_code
_entity_poly.pdbx_strand_id
1 'polypeptide(L)'
;MLFFLNLDGTVTRSDTDHVYQGQNKVANVELFTQISPAQTALQVAFTLPNGLTTTYAPMSYVGAYSVDESNQKQVHRWKLAVPYNVTEYEGQVGVSFNVLLNDGTSGVNQTTYTSSFTVEYSALPIPPTTATEDELGQLLDLLNLYYAQNATLIGEKFFQIGTVETKTLAAGANAKVEVVQSPTPDEKGNYPTNFKFEIPQGADGVVGVDVVGGGNAVTGAAYSARDKSLVFTKATEFATASQVDKKYTKPSGGIPESDLADDVKKSLGKADSALQSAPVTSVNGQTGAVQLGASDVGALPSSTKFVSSVNGQTGAVTNIATKDEVNAKQNALTETQLAAVNSGITSSKVTQYDGYDATIKGKANASDLPIKSASLSGTTLYLTL
;
A
#
# COMPACT_ATOMS: atom_id res chain seq x y z
N MET A 1 -16.98 -7.88 -4.01
CA MET A 1 -16.18 -7.95 -5.25
C MET A 1 -16.88 -8.82 -6.26
N LEU A 2 -16.94 -8.40 -7.53
CA LEU A 2 -17.63 -9.12 -8.60
C LEU A 2 -16.64 -9.63 -9.64
N PHE A 3 -16.80 -10.88 -10.05
CA PHE A 3 -16.02 -11.54 -11.09
C PHE A 3 -16.95 -12.17 -12.12
N PHE A 4 -16.56 -12.10 -13.39
CA PHE A 4 -17.28 -12.66 -14.52
C PHE A 4 -16.38 -13.65 -15.22
N LEU A 5 -16.79 -14.93 -15.26
CA LEU A 5 -16.10 -15.91 -16.09
C LEU A 5 -16.60 -15.80 -17.52
N ASN A 6 -15.71 -15.41 -18.41
CA ASN A 6 -15.98 -15.41 -19.83
C ASN A 6 -15.68 -16.82 -20.37
N LEU A 7 -16.56 -17.36 -21.20
CA LEU A 7 -16.40 -18.69 -21.80
C LEU A 7 -15.22 -18.78 -22.79
N ASP A 8 -14.49 -17.68 -22.98
CA ASP A 8 -13.27 -17.58 -23.79
C ASP A 8 -11.97 -17.85 -22.98
N GLY A 9 -12.09 -18.19 -21.70
CA GLY A 9 -10.94 -18.46 -20.83
C GLY A 9 -10.49 -17.28 -19.98
N THR A 10 -11.15 -16.11 -20.09
CA THR A 10 -10.78 -14.91 -19.33
C THR A 10 -11.70 -14.65 -18.14
N VAL A 11 -11.21 -13.85 -17.18
CA VAL A 11 -12.01 -13.34 -16.06
C VAL A 11 -12.01 -11.83 -16.09
N THR A 12 -13.20 -11.23 -16.13
CA THR A 12 -13.37 -9.79 -15.91
C THR A 12 -13.74 -9.53 -14.46
N ARG A 13 -13.06 -8.59 -13.82
CA ARG A 13 -13.37 -8.12 -12.45
C ARG A 13 -14.08 -6.77 -12.52
N SER A 14 -15.03 -6.55 -11.62
CA SER A 14 -15.51 -5.21 -11.30
C SER A 14 -14.83 -4.70 -10.03
N ASP A 15 -14.14 -3.57 -10.16
CA ASP A 15 -13.32 -2.97 -9.10
C ASP A 15 -14.12 -2.03 -8.18
N THR A 16 -15.45 -2.17 -8.11
CA THR A 16 -16.29 -1.25 -7.31
C THR A 16 -16.14 -1.42 -5.79
N ASP A 17 -15.59 -2.55 -5.34
CA ASP A 17 -15.49 -2.87 -3.91
C ASP A 17 -14.02 -2.92 -3.46
N HIS A 18 -13.72 -2.11 -2.45
CA HIS A 18 -12.43 -2.12 -1.74
C HIS A 18 -12.41 -3.23 -0.69
N VAL A 19 -11.24 -3.87 -0.51
CA VAL A 19 -11.00 -4.85 0.54
C VAL A 19 -9.87 -4.34 1.41
N TYR A 20 -10.11 -4.29 2.72
CA TYR A 20 -9.16 -3.75 3.68
C TYR A 20 -8.52 -4.86 4.52
N GLN A 21 -7.27 -4.61 4.93
CA GLN A 21 -6.55 -5.51 5.81
C GLN A 21 -7.34 -5.82 7.09
N GLY A 22 -7.40 -7.09 7.47
CA GLY A 22 -8.07 -7.58 8.69
C GLY A 22 -9.58 -7.74 8.59
N GLN A 23 -10.20 -7.52 7.42
CA GLN A 23 -11.63 -7.76 7.24
C GLN A 23 -11.96 -9.26 7.36
N ASN A 24 -12.78 -9.63 8.34
CA ASN A 24 -13.20 -11.01 8.59
C ASN A 24 -14.64 -11.25 8.09
N LYS A 25 -14.83 -12.01 7.00
CA LYS A 25 -16.13 -12.42 6.45
C LYS A 25 -17.08 -11.27 6.03
N VAL A 26 -16.58 -10.05 5.92
CA VAL A 26 -17.37 -8.89 5.44
C VAL A 26 -17.28 -8.78 3.92
N ALA A 27 -16.08 -8.97 3.36
CA ALA A 27 -15.87 -9.01 1.91
C ALA A 27 -16.37 -10.33 1.32
N ASN A 28 -17.01 -10.25 0.15
CA ASN A 28 -17.47 -11.42 -0.59
C ASN A 28 -16.84 -11.45 -1.97
N VAL A 29 -16.39 -12.64 -2.37
CA VAL A 29 -16.11 -12.99 -3.76
C VAL A 29 -17.42 -13.46 -4.35
N GLU A 30 -17.92 -12.71 -5.32
CA GLU A 30 -19.10 -13.06 -6.08
C GLU A 30 -18.71 -13.35 -7.52
N LEU A 31 -19.15 -14.49 -8.03
CA LEU A 31 -18.80 -14.99 -9.35
C LEU A 31 -20.06 -15.15 -10.19
N PHE A 32 -20.04 -14.57 -11.37
CA PHE A 32 -21.08 -14.65 -12.39
C PHE A 32 -20.55 -15.45 -13.57
N THR A 33 -21.31 -16.46 -13.99
CA THR A 33 -20.92 -17.35 -15.10
C THR A 33 -22.14 -17.88 -15.84
N GLN A 34 -21.99 -18.17 -17.13
CA GLN A 34 -23.01 -18.88 -17.91
C GLN A 34 -22.98 -20.41 -17.68
N ILE A 35 -22.06 -20.89 -16.85
CA ILE A 35 -21.95 -22.31 -16.50
C ILE A 35 -23.06 -22.69 -15.51
N SER A 36 -23.88 -23.67 -15.89
CA SER A 36 -25.04 -24.12 -15.10
C SER A 36 -24.63 -24.93 -13.86
N PRO A 37 -25.29 -24.72 -12.70
CA PRO A 37 -25.06 -25.47 -11.47
C PRO A 37 -25.50 -26.95 -11.58
N ALA A 38 -26.33 -27.30 -12.56
CA ALA A 38 -26.86 -28.66 -12.69
C ALA A 38 -25.76 -29.71 -13.00
N GLN A 39 -24.59 -29.27 -13.45
CA GLN A 39 -23.50 -30.15 -13.91
C GLN A 39 -22.13 -29.75 -13.37
N THR A 40 -22.06 -28.72 -12.50
CA THR A 40 -20.76 -28.18 -12.05
C THR A 40 -20.78 -27.75 -10.58
N ALA A 41 -19.62 -27.89 -9.94
CA ALA A 41 -19.31 -27.25 -8.68
C ALA A 41 -18.23 -26.18 -8.91
N LEU A 42 -18.29 -25.09 -8.16
CA LEU A 42 -17.29 -24.03 -8.20
C LEU A 42 -16.58 -23.95 -6.86
N GLN A 43 -15.25 -23.86 -6.92
CA GLN A 43 -14.41 -23.63 -5.76
C GLN A 43 -13.36 -22.57 -6.08
N VAL A 44 -12.88 -21.90 -5.04
CA VAL A 44 -11.92 -20.81 -5.19
C VAL A 44 -10.76 -20.97 -4.21
N ALA A 45 -9.56 -20.70 -4.68
CA ALA A 45 -8.34 -20.60 -3.89
C ALA A 45 -7.72 -19.22 -4.07
N PHE A 46 -6.94 -18.80 -3.09
CA PHE A 46 -6.28 -17.50 -3.08
C PHE A 46 -4.77 -17.67 -3.03
N THR A 47 -4.04 -16.89 -3.80
CA THR A 47 -2.59 -16.73 -3.67
C THR A 47 -2.35 -15.44 -2.88
N LEU A 48 -1.85 -15.58 -1.66
CA LEU A 48 -1.59 -14.48 -0.74
C LEU A 48 -0.42 -13.61 -1.21
N PRO A 49 -0.26 -12.37 -0.69
CA PRO A 49 0.84 -11.48 -1.08
C PRO A 49 2.23 -12.05 -0.79
N ASN A 50 2.34 -12.96 0.19
CA ASN A 50 3.56 -13.69 0.51
C ASN A 50 3.83 -14.91 -0.40
N GLY A 51 3.00 -15.13 -1.42
CA GLY A 51 3.12 -16.23 -2.38
C GLY A 51 2.50 -17.56 -1.94
N LEU A 52 1.96 -17.67 -0.72
CA LEU A 52 1.30 -18.89 -0.25
C LEU A 52 -0.08 -19.04 -0.87
N THR A 53 -0.46 -20.27 -1.23
CA THR A 53 -1.79 -20.57 -1.79
C THR A 53 -2.68 -21.24 -0.76
N THR A 54 -3.93 -20.77 -0.62
CA THR A 54 -4.93 -21.42 0.24
C THR A 54 -5.47 -22.69 -0.42
N THR A 55 -6.04 -23.59 0.39
CA THR A 55 -6.84 -24.69 -0.15
C THR A 55 -8.07 -24.15 -0.89
N TYR A 56 -8.56 -24.90 -1.87
CA TYR A 56 -9.82 -24.58 -2.54
C TYR A 56 -10.99 -24.68 -1.56
N ALA A 57 -11.79 -23.61 -1.50
CA ALA A 57 -13.02 -23.55 -0.73
C ALA A 57 -14.24 -23.58 -1.67
N PRO A 58 -15.28 -24.37 -1.39
CA PRO A 58 -16.47 -24.44 -2.22
C PRO A 58 -17.25 -23.11 -2.18
N MET A 59 -17.71 -22.66 -3.34
CA MET A 59 -18.60 -21.50 -3.44
C MET A 59 -20.06 -21.94 -3.28
N SER A 60 -20.89 -21.08 -2.69
CA SER A 60 -22.33 -21.31 -2.54
C SER A 60 -23.10 -20.77 -3.74
N TYR A 61 -23.99 -21.58 -4.32
CA TYR A 61 -24.90 -21.12 -5.38
C TYR A 61 -25.94 -20.16 -4.80
N VAL A 62 -26.16 -19.02 -5.45
CA VAL A 62 -27.09 -17.99 -4.99
C VAL A 62 -28.35 -17.95 -5.86
N GLY A 63 -28.20 -18.03 -7.19
CA GLY A 63 -29.34 -17.94 -8.11
C GLY A 63 -28.94 -17.70 -9.56
N ALA A 64 -29.94 -17.60 -10.43
CA ALA A 64 -29.79 -17.33 -11.85
C ALA A 64 -30.50 -16.02 -12.23
N TYR A 65 -29.94 -15.30 -13.20
CA TYR A 65 -30.46 -14.06 -13.75
C TYR A 65 -30.60 -14.19 -15.26
N SER A 66 -31.74 -13.77 -15.81
CA SER A 66 -31.93 -13.74 -17.25
C SER A 66 -31.12 -12.60 -17.87
N VAL A 67 -30.45 -12.87 -18.99
CA VAL A 67 -29.76 -11.85 -19.80
C VAL A 67 -30.41 -11.67 -21.17
N ASP A 68 -31.53 -12.33 -21.43
CA ASP A 68 -32.39 -12.11 -22.59
C ASP A 68 -33.87 -12.05 -22.22
N GLU A 69 -34.68 -11.44 -23.08
CA GLU A 69 -36.14 -11.33 -22.90
C GLU A 69 -36.83 -12.71 -22.98
N SER A 70 -36.19 -13.66 -23.67
CA SER A 70 -36.68 -15.03 -23.86
C SER A 70 -36.35 -15.99 -22.72
N ASN A 71 -35.58 -15.56 -21.71
CA ASN A 71 -35.07 -16.36 -20.59
C ASN A 71 -34.32 -17.64 -21.01
N GLN A 72 -33.75 -17.64 -22.22
CA GLN A 72 -32.96 -18.75 -22.76
C GLN A 72 -31.47 -18.61 -22.41
N LYS A 73 -31.03 -17.39 -22.06
CA LYS A 73 -29.66 -17.13 -21.60
C LYS A 73 -29.69 -16.71 -20.15
N GLN A 74 -29.07 -17.54 -19.30
CA GLN A 74 -28.96 -17.28 -17.87
C GLN A 74 -27.52 -17.09 -17.45
N VAL A 75 -27.32 -16.20 -16.48
CA VAL A 75 -26.07 -16.04 -15.75
C VAL A 75 -26.32 -16.46 -14.31
N HIS A 76 -25.46 -17.33 -13.83
CA HIS A 76 -25.50 -17.95 -12.51
C HIS A 76 -24.55 -17.22 -11.56
N ARG A 77 -25.06 -16.89 -10.36
CA ARG A 77 -24.32 -16.21 -9.30
C ARG A 77 -23.91 -17.21 -8.22
N TRP A 78 -22.63 -17.13 -7.86
CA TRP A 78 -22.02 -17.90 -6.79
C TRP A 78 -21.32 -16.95 -5.82
N LYS A 79 -21.26 -17.34 -4.55
CA LYS A 79 -20.73 -16.48 -3.49
C LYS A 79 -19.82 -17.26 -2.54
N LEU A 80 -18.73 -16.63 -2.15
CA LEU A 80 -17.89 -17.03 -1.01
C LEU A 80 -17.58 -15.82 -0.14
N ALA A 81 -17.77 -15.95 1.17
CA ALA A 81 -17.25 -14.99 2.14
C ALA A 81 -15.73 -15.15 2.26
N VAL A 82 -14.99 -14.05 2.09
CA VAL A 82 -13.52 -14.09 2.09
C VAL A 82 -13.03 -14.49 3.49
N PRO A 83 -12.21 -15.56 3.61
CA PRO A 83 -11.60 -15.95 4.88
C PRO A 83 -10.64 -14.88 5.41
N TYR A 84 -10.56 -14.73 6.74
CA TYR A 84 -9.68 -13.74 7.39
C TYR A 84 -8.21 -13.85 6.98
N ASN A 85 -7.68 -15.07 6.84
CA ASN A 85 -6.29 -15.29 6.45
C ASN A 85 -5.95 -14.79 5.02
N VAL A 86 -6.96 -14.50 4.19
CA VAL A 86 -6.77 -13.90 2.87
C VAL A 86 -6.56 -12.39 2.95
N THR A 87 -7.16 -11.74 3.95
CA THR A 87 -7.09 -10.29 4.18
C THR A 87 -6.10 -9.91 5.28
N GLU A 88 -5.35 -10.87 5.83
CA GLU A 88 -4.42 -10.65 6.93
C GLU A 88 -3.28 -9.70 6.55
N TYR A 89 -2.80 -9.78 5.31
CA TYR A 89 -1.70 -8.97 4.80
C TYR A 89 -2.18 -8.06 3.68
N GLU A 90 -1.70 -6.82 3.68
CA GLU A 90 -1.86 -5.90 2.55
C GLU A 90 -1.12 -6.42 1.30
N GLY A 91 -1.61 -6.02 0.12
CA GLY A 91 -0.98 -6.32 -1.16
C GLY A 91 -1.91 -7.03 -2.15
N GLN A 92 -1.32 -7.47 -3.27
CA GLN A 92 -2.06 -8.16 -4.32
C GLN A 92 -2.34 -9.61 -3.93
N VAL A 93 -3.61 -10.00 -3.98
CA VAL A 93 -4.08 -11.36 -3.79
C VAL A 93 -4.53 -11.94 -5.12
N GLY A 94 -3.92 -13.04 -5.53
CA GLY A 94 -4.38 -13.84 -6.67
C GLY A 94 -5.63 -14.62 -6.32
N VAL A 95 -6.54 -14.78 -7.28
CA VAL A 95 -7.78 -15.57 -7.13
C VAL A 95 -7.83 -16.60 -8.24
N SER A 96 -8.05 -17.87 -7.87
CA SER A 96 -8.15 -18.99 -8.79
C SER A 96 -9.51 -19.65 -8.64
N PHE A 97 -10.37 -19.52 -9.65
CA PHE A 97 -11.68 -20.18 -9.72
C PHE A 97 -11.53 -21.49 -10.46
N ASN A 98 -11.80 -22.59 -9.78
CA ASN A 98 -11.75 -23.93 -10.35
C ASN A 98 -13.17 -24.43 -10.59
N VAL A 99 -13.43 -24.81 -11.85
CA VAL A 99 -14.70 -25.40 -12.29
C VAL A 99 -14.56 -26.90 -12.30
N LEU A 100 -15.38 -27.58 -11.50
CA LEU A 100 -15.42 -29.04 -11.45
C LEU A 100 -16.63 -29.54 -12.20
N LEU A 101 -16.44 -30.56 -13.04
CA LEU A 101 -17.55 -31.35 -13.59
C LEU A 101 -18.11 -32.23 -12.48
N ASN A 102 -19.43 -32.21 -12.32
CA ASN A 102 -20.11 -33.12 -11.40
C ASN A 102 -20.59 -34.34 -12.18
N ASP A 103 -19.76 -35.39 -12.24
CA ASP A 103 -20.05 -36.62 -13.01
C ASP A 103 -20.79 -37.70 -12.20
N GLY A 104 -21.21 -37.38 -10.98
CA GLY A 104 -21.90 -38.29 -10.08
C GLY A 104 -20.99 -39.13 -9.16
N THR A 105 -19.67 -39.10 -9.34
CA THR A 105 -18.75 -39.94 -8.52
C THR A 105 -17.56 -39.17 -7.95
N SER A 106 -17.01 -38.17 -8.65
CA SER A 106 -16.00 -37.24 -8.10
C SER A 106 -15.84 -35.99 -8.99
N GLY A 107 -15.58 -34.84 -8.39
CA GLY A 107 -15.36 -33.59 -9.13
C GLY A 107 -14.07 -33.64 -9.96
N VAL A 108 -14.18 -33.77 -11.27
CA VAL A 108 -13.03 -33.66 -12.20
C VAL A 108 -12.80 -32.18 -12.53
N ASN A 109 -11.57 -31.68 -12.35
CA ASN A 109 -11.22 -30.31 -12.71
C ASN A 109 -11.34 -30.13 -14.24
N GLN A 110 -12.24 -29.25 -14.68
CA GLN A 110 -12.42 -28.93 -16.08
C GLN A 110 -11.49 -27.81 -16.53
N THR A 111 -11.39 -26.76 -15.71
CA THR A 111 -10.59 -25.59 -16.02
C THR A 111 -10.40 -24.73 -14.78
N THR A 112 -9.35 -23.93 -14.77
CA THR A 112 -9.07 -22.95 -13.72
C THR A 112 -8.91 -21.57 -14.35
N TYR A 113 -9.73 -20.64 -13.89
CA TYR A 113 -9.70 -19.25 -14.29
C TYR A 113 -9.00 -18.42 -13.21
N THR A 114 -8.17 -17.46 -13.58
CA THR A 114 -7.40 -16.66 -12.62
C THR A 114 -7.66 -15.17 -12.76
N SER A 115 -7.59 -14.46 -11.63
CA SER A 115 -7.71 -13.01 -11.53
C SER A 115 -6.94 -12.54 -10.29
N SER A 116 -7.06 -11.27 -9.91
CA SER A 116 -6.51 -10.76 -8.65
C SER A 116 -7.32 -9.59 -8.12
N PHE A 117 -7.14 -9.28 -6.85
CA PHE A 117 -7.61 -8.05 -6.21
C PHE A 117 -6.54 -7.54 -5.24
N THR A 118 -6.65 -6.29 -4.83
CA THR A 118 -5.74 -5.68 -3.84
C THR A 118 -6.42 -5.67 -2.48
N VAL A 119 -5.71 -6.18 -1.47
CA VAL A 119 -6.00 -5.90 -0.06
C VAL A 119 -5.28 -4.61 0.28
N GLU A 120 -6.05 -3.57 0.53
CA GLU A 120 -5.54 -2.26 0.89
C GLU A 120 -5.17 -2.20 2.37
N TYR A 121 -4.17 -1.39 2.68
CA TYR A 121 -3.80 -1.12 4.05
C TYR A 121 -5.01 -0.57 4.81
N SER A 122 -5.35 -1.25 5.91
CA SER A 122 -6.31 -0.73 6.87
C SER A 122 -5.53 -0.12 8.01
N ALA A 123 -5.21 1.17 7.92
CA ALA A 123 -4.86 1.91 9.12
C ALA A 123 -6.14 1.94 9.97
N LEU A 124 -6.12 1.35 11.17
CA LEU A 124 -7.04 1.82 12.20
C LEU A 124 -6.90 3.35 12.19
N PRO A 125 -8.00 4.12 12.08
CA PRO A 125 -7.90 5.58 12.11
C PRO A 125 -7.04 5.91 13.32
N ILE A 126 -5.94 6.64 13.09
CA ILE A 126 -5.07 7.10 14.18
C ILE A 126 -6.05 7.72 15.18
N PRO A 127 -6.20 7.17 16.40
CA PRO A 127 -7.14 7.74 17.35
C PRO A 127 -6.75 9.21 17.47
N PRO A 128 -7.74 10.14 17.43
CA PRO A 128 -7.44 11.56 17.49
C PRO A 128 -6.43 11.78 18.62
N THR A 129 -5.32 12.44 18.30
CA THR A 129 -4.16 12.56 19.19
C THR A 129 -4.47 13.33 20.48
N THR A 130 -5.69 13.81 20.62
CA THR A 130 -6.30 14.29 21.86
C THR A 130 -7.76 13.83 21.90
N ALA A 131 -8.08 12.87 22.77
CA ALA A 131 -9.48 12.65 23.16
C ALA A 131 -9.94 13.85 23.97
N THR A 132 -11.07 14.44 23.61
CA THR A 132 -11.71 15.50 24.41
C THR A 132 -12.25 14.91 25.72
N GLU A 133 -12.40 15.72 26.78
CA GLU A 133 -12.95 15.24 28.07
C GLU A 133 -14.34 14.61 27.88
N ASP A 134 -15.14 15.11 26.94
CA ASP A 134 -16.45 14.56 26.60
C ASP A 134 -16.37 13.15 26.00
N GLU A 135 -15.40 12.89 25.13
CA GLU A 135 -15.20 11.56 24.51
C GLU A 135 -14.69 10.54 25.54
N LEU A 136 -13.81 10.96 26.46
CA LEU A 136 -13.38 10.13 27.59
C LEU A 136 -14.55 9.85 28.55
N GLY A 137 -15.43 10.83 28.77
CA GLY A 137 -16.65 10.67 29.54
C GLY A 137 -17.61 9.65 28.92
N GLN A 138 -17.88 9.75 27.62
CA GLN A 138 -18.73 8.79 26.91
C GLN A 138 -18.18 7.36 26.95
N LEU A 139 -16.85 7.22 26.83
CA LEU A 139 -16.20 5.90 26.92
C LEU A 139 -16.33 5.31 28.33
N LEU A 140 -16.19 6.14 29.36
CA LEU A 140 -16.36 5.72 30.75
C LEU A 140 -17.82 5.30 31.04
N ASP A 141 -18.79 6.00 30.49
CA ASP A 141 -20.21 5.66 30.60
C ASP A 141 -20.55 4.33 29.91
N LEU A 142 -20.01 4.12 28.70
CA LEU A 142 -20.13 2.84 27.99
C LEU A 142 -19.51 1.68 28.77
N LEU A 143 -18.33 1.90 29.37
CA LEU A 143 -17.65 0.88 30.16
C LEU A 143 -18.45 0.55 31.45
N ASN A 144 -19.00 1.57 32.11
CA ASN A 144 -19.87 1.39 33.27
C ASN A 144 -21.17 0.64 32.90
N LEU A 145 -21.77 0.96 31.75
CA LEU A 145 -22.95 0.27 31.25
C LEU A 145 -22.65 -1.21 30.96
N TYR A 146 -21.52 -1.50 30.33
CA TYR A 146 -21.08 -2.87 30.05
C TYR A 146 -20.82 -3.66 31.34
N TYR A 147 -20.13 -3.08 32.32
CA TYR A 147 -19.92 -3.72 33.62
C TYR A 147 -21.22 -3.93 34.39
N ALA A 148 -22.17 -2.99 34.35
CA ALA A 148 -23.48 -3.13 34.98
C ALA A 148 -24.33 -4.24 34.31
N GLN A 149 -24.32 -4.33 32.99
CA GLN A 149 -24.99 -5.41 32.25
C GLN A 149 -24.38 -6.77 32.57
N ASN A 150 -23.05 -6.87 32.57
CA ASN A 150 -22.36 -8.10 32.94
C ASN A 150 -22.67 -8.48 34.39
N ALA A 151 -22.64 -7.53 35.34
CA ALA A 151 -23.03 -7.77 36.73
C ALA A 151 -24.46 -8.31 36.86
N THR A 152 -25.37 -7.89 35.98
CA THR A 152 -26.75 -8.39 35.92
C THR A 152 -26.79 -9.83 35.38
N LEU A 153 -25.98 -10.15 34.37
CA LEU A 153 -25.84 -11.51 33.81
C LEU A 153 -25.21 -12.52 34.78
N ILE A 154 -24.33 -12.10 35.69
CA ILE A 154 -23.83 -12.96 36.78
C ILE A 154 -24.84 -13.10 37.93
N GLY A 155 -25.83 -12.20 38.01
CA GLY A 155 -26.94 -12.26 38.96
C GLY A 155 -28.12 -13.10 38.50
N GLU A 156 -28.29 -13.30 37.19
CA GLU A 156 -29.22 -14.27 36.62
C GLU A 156 -28.68 -15.69 36.83
N LYS A 157 -29.00 -16.22 38.01
CA LYS A 157 -28.72 -17.60 38.39
C LYS A 157 -29.16 -18.54 37.27
N PHE A 158 -28.23 -19.36 36.77
CA PHE A 158 -28.59 -20.62 36.14
C PHE A 158 -29.63 -21.32 37.02
N PHE A 159 -30.75 -21.73 36.44
CA PHE A 159 -31.75 -22.56 37.11
C PHE A 159 -31.10 -23.91 37.42
N GLN A 160 -30.41 -23.97 38.55
CA GLN A 160 -29.74 -25.18 39.02
C GLN A 160 -30.82 -26.11 39.56
N ILE A 161 -31.16 -27.13 38.78
CA ILE A 161 -32.12 -28.18 39.14
C ILE A 161 -31.45 -29.16 40.12
N GLY A 162 -30.90 -28.65 41.21
CA GLY A 162 -30.18 -29.40 42.24
C GLY A 162 -28.90 -30.11 41.77
N THR A 163 -28.14 -30.59 42.75
CA THR A 163 -27.03 -31.52 42.57
C THR A 163 -27.49 -32.85 43.16
N VAL A 164 -27.55 -33.92 42.37
CA VAL A 164 -27.94 -35.24 42.87
C VAL A 164 -26.68 -36.00 43.27
N GLU A 165 -26.39 -36.08 44.57
CA GLU A 165 -25.42 -37.03 45.10
C GLU A 165 -26.12 -38.38 45.32
N THR A 166 -26.09 -39.29 44.34
CA THR A 166 -26.51 -40.67 44.57
C THR A 166 -25.34 -41.49 45.09
N LYS A 167 -25.32 -41.82 46.37
CA LYS A 167 -24.37 -42.81 46.90
C LYS A 167 -24.74 -44.26 46.58
N THR A 168 -25.92 -44.52 46.01
CA THR A 168 -26.35 -45.89 45.68
C THR A 168 -27.53 -45.88 44.69
N LEU A 169 -27.26 -45.82 43.38
CA LEU A 169 -28.19 -46.33 42.37
C LEU A 169 -27.72 -47.74 41.98
N ALA A 170 -28.60 -48.73 42.10
CA ALA A 170 -28.29 -50.09 41.66
C ALA A 170 -28.04 -50.11 40.15
N ALA A 171 -27.19 -51.02 39.67
CA ALA A 171 -26.86 -51.14 38.24
C ALA A 171 -28.15 -51.34 37.41
N GLY A 172 -28.43 -50.40 36.50
CA GLY A 172 -29.61 -50.41 35.63
C GLY A 172 -30.83 -49.61 36.14
N ALA A 173 -30.75 -48.98 37.32
CA ALA A 173 -31.80 -48.08 37.81
C ALA A 173 -31.58 -46.64 37.31
N ASN A 174 -32.64 -46.01 36.78
CA ASN A 174 -32.64 -44.61 36.37
C ASN A 174 -33.46 -43.77 37.36
N ALA A 175 -32.90 -42.67 37.85
CA ALA A 175 -33.70 -41.65 38.51
C ALA A 175 -34.53 -40.89 37.45
N LYS A 176 -35.80 -40.63 37.75
CA LYS A 176 -36.71 -39.95 36.82
C LYS A 176 -37.09 -38.57 37.38
N VAL A 177 -37.05 -37.57 36.50
CA VAL A 177 -37.65 -36.25 36.75
C VAL A 177 -38.82 -36.12 35.78
N GLU A 178 -40.02 -35.98 36.31
CA GLU A 178 -41.23 -35.72 35.52
C GLU A 178 -41.81 -34.36 35.84
N VAL A 179 -42.21 -33.66 34.78
CA VAL A 179 -43.01 -32.45 34.87
C VAL A 179 -44.45 -32.89 35.00
N VAL A 180 -45.05 -32.67 36.17
CA VAL A 180 -46.45 -33.01 36.43
C VAL A 180 -47.21 -31.70 36.57
N GLN A 181 -48.17 -31.48 35.67
CA GLN A 181 -49.10 -30.37 35.81
C GLN A 181 -50.03 -30.64 36.99
N SER A 182 -50.15 -29.67 37.90
CA SER A 182 -51.09 -29.76 39.03
C SER A 182 -52.49 -30.07 38.50
N PRO A 183 -53.23 -31.03 39.08
CA PRO A 183 -54.59 -31.34 38.65
C PRO A 183 -55.61 -30.30 39.10
N THR A 184 -55.20 -29.35 39.94
CA THR A 184 -56.04 -28.28 40.49
C THR A 184 -55.42 -26.92 40.19
N PRO A 185 -56.21 -25.94 39.70
CA PRO A 185 -55.71 -24.61 39.39
C PRO A 185 -55.46 -23.81 40.67
N ASP A 186 -54.53 -22.86 40.60
CA ASP A 186 -54.29 -21.88 41.66
C ASP A 186 -55.43 -20.85 41.76
N GLU A 187 -55.33 -19.95 42.74
CA GLU A 187 -56.32 -18.89 42.99
C GLU A 187 -56.51 -17.92 41.81
N LYS A 188 -55.64 -17.98 40.79
CA LYS A 188 -55.70 -17.18 39.56
C LYS A 188 -56.14 -18.00 38.34
N GLY A 189 -56.50 -19.28 38.52
CA GLY A 189 -56.96 -20.16 37.45
C GLY A 189 -55.85 -20.84 36.64
N ASN A 190 -54.59 -20.73 37.05
CA ASN A 190 -53.47 -21.34 36.35
C ASN A 190 -53.17 -22.72 36.92
N TYR A 191 -52.75 -23.68 36.09
CA TYR A 191 -52.33 -25.01 36.53
C TYR A 191 -50.80 -25.06 36.63
N PRO A 192 -50.21 -24.80 37.81
CA PRO A 192 -48.76 -24.77 37.94
C PRO A 192 -48.16 -26.15 37.64
N THR A 193 -47.03 -26.15 36.93
CA THR A 193 -46.23 -27.35 36.71
C THR A 193 -45.26 -27.53 37.87
N ASN A 194 -45.40 -28.65 38.59
CA ASN A 194 -44.47 -29.03 39.64
C ASN A 194 -43.50 -30.08 39.11
N PHE A 195 -42.24 -30.01 39.53
CA PHE A 195 -41.26 -31.06 39.28
C PHE A 195 -41.36 -32.09 40.40
N LYS A 196 -41.73 -33.33 40.07
CA LYS A 196 -41.73 -34.44 41.03
C LYS A 196 -40.44 -35.21 40.86
N PHE A 197 -39.66 -35.31 41.94
CA PHE A 197 -38.45 -36.13 42.00
C PHE A 197 -38.79 -37.43 42.71
N GLU A 198 -38.69 -38.56 42.00
CA GLU A 198 -38.85 -39.89 42.59
C GLU A 198 -37.53 -40.64 42.47
N ILE A 199 -36.96 -41.00 43.63
CA ILE A 199 -35.83 -41.92 43.71
C ILE A 199 -36.44 -43.27 44.10
N PRO A 200 -36.23 -44.34 43.31
CA PRO A 200 -36.63 -45.68 43.71
C PRO A 200 -35.90 -46.03 45.02
N GLN A 201 -36.65 -46.19 46.11
CA GLN A 201 -36.08 -46.60 47.39
C GLN A 201 -35.62 -48.05 47.24
N GLY A 202 -34.31 -48.25 47.02
CA GLY A 202 -33.69 -49.57 47.12
C GLY A 202 -33.87 -50.09 48.55
N ALA A 203 -34.13 -51.39 48.70
CA ALA A 203 -34.36 -52.05 49.99
C ALA A 203 -33.43 -51.50 51.08
N ASP A 204 -34.00 -51.12 52.23
CA ASP A 204 -33.30 -50.49 53.35
C ASP A 204 -32.02 -51.26 53.71
N GLY A 205 -30.89 -50.76 53.23
CA GLY A 205 -29.58 -51.17 53.71
C GLY A 205 -29.39 -50.61 55.12
N VAL A 206 -28.98 -51.48 56.05
CA VAL A 206 -28.74 -51.18 57.47
C VAL A 206 -28.14 -49.78 57.64
N VAL A 207 -28.82 -48.94 58.42
CA VAL A 207 -28.40 -47.60 58.83
C VAL A 207 -26.96 -47.67 59.34
N GLY A 208 -26.03 -47.14 58.54
CA GLY A 208 -24.63 -47.00 58.90
C GLY A 208 -24.52 -46.02 60.07
N VAL A 209 -23.94 -46.51 61.16
CA VAL A 209 -23.57 -45.74 62.36
C VAL A 209 -22.76 -44.50 61.96
N ASP A 210 -23.16 -43.38 62.52
CA ASP A 210 -22.50 -42.08 62.45
C ASP A 210 -21.04 -42.21 62.92
N VAL A 211 -20.07 -42.07 62.00
CA VAL A 211 -18.66 -41.91 62.37
C VAL A 211 -18.31 -40.44 62.21
N VAL A 212 -18.48 -39.70 63.31
CA VAL A 212 -17.81 -38.43 63.55
C VAL A 212 -16.33 -38.72 63.76
N GLY A 213 -15.45 -38.21 62.89
CA GLY A 213 -14.00 -38.27 63.10
C GLY A 213 -13.21 -37.97 61.84
N GLY A 214 -12.48 -36.85 61.84
CA GLY A 214 -11.79 -36.32 60.67
C GLY A 214 -10.56 -37.10 60.22
N GLY A 215 -10.07 -36.74 59.03
CA GLY A 215 -8.71 -37.03 58.58
C GLY A 215 -8.57 -37.84 57.30
N ASN A 216 -8.28 -37.14 56.22
CA ASN A 216 -7.26 -37.48 55.21
C ASN A 216 -7.47 -38.68 54.24
N ALA A 217 -7.62 -38.30 52.96
CA ALA A 217 -7.11 -38.92 51.73
C ALA A 217 -7.27 -40.43 51.46
N VAL A 218 -8.17 -40.68 50.51
CA VAL A 218 -8.20 -41.71 49.45
C VAL A 218 -6.87 -42.46 49.20
N THR A 219 -6.88 -43.77 49.42
CA THR A 219 -5.92 -44.73 48.85
C THR A 219 -6.65 -45.96 48.31
N GLY A 220 -6.69 -46.13 46.99
CA GLY A 220 -7.17 -47.37 46.35
C GLY A 220 -7.60 -47.19 44.90
N ALA A 221 -6.66 -47.33 43.96
CA ALA A 221 -6.97 -47.42 42.54
C ALA A 221 -7.55 -48.81 42.22
N ALA A 222 -8.82 -48.87 41.80
CA ALA A 222 -9.43 -50.08 41.24
C ALA A 222 -9.46 -49.96 39.71
N TYR A 223 -8.68 -50.80 39.02
CA TYR A 223 -8.84 -51.06 37.59
C TYR A 223 -10.16 -51.83 37.38
N SER A 224 -11.10 -51.30 36.58
CA SER A 224 -12.23 -52.08 36.05
C SER A 224 -12.00 -52.34 34.57
N ALA A 225 -11.59 -53.56 34.24
CA ALA A 225 -11.19 -54.02 32.90
C ALA A 225 -12.36 -54.21 31.91
N ARG A 226 -13.47 -53.46 32.02
CA ARG A 226 -14.67 -53.66 31.19
C ARG A 226 -15.15 -52.46 30.39
N ASP A 227 -14.46 -51.34 30.45
CA ASP A 227 -14.82 -50.17 29.65
C ASP A 227 -13.62 -49.72 28.83
N LYS A 228 -13.70 -49.86 27.50
CA LYS A 228 -12.79 -49.21 26.56
C LYS A 228 -13.14 -47.71 26.44
N SER A 229 -13.54 -47.10 27.55
CA SER A 229 -13.68 -45.68 27.69
C SER A 229 -12.29 -45.14 28.04
N LEU A 230 -11.77 -44.27 27.17
CA LEU A 230 -10.64 -43.41 27.50
C LEU A 230 -11.07 -42.53 28.67
N VAL A 231 -10.86 -43.03 29.89
CA VAL A 231 -10.85 -42.17 31.06
C VAL A 231 -9.63 -41.28 30.87
N PHE A 232 -9.84 -40.00 30.56
CA PHE A 232 -8.81 -38.99 30.70
C PHE A 232 -8.50 -38.82 32.21
N THR A 233 -7.90 -39.84 32.81
CA THR A 233 -7.20 -39.69 34.09
C THR A 233 -5.95 -38.89 33.83
N LYS A 234 -6.11 -37.57 33.87
CA LYS A 234 -5.28 -36.61 34.61
C LYS A 234 -5.36 -35.21 33.98
N ALA A 235 -6.04 -34.30 34.67
CA ALA A 235 -5.71 -32.88 34.62
C ALA A 235 -4.29 -32.56 35.17
N THR A 236 -3.49 -33.59 35.50
CA THR A 236 -2.12 -33.44 36.00
C THR A 236 -1.05 -33.48 34.90
N GLU A 237 -1.41 -33.51 33.62
CA GLU A 237 -0.45 -33.35 32.50
C GLU A 237 -0.29 -31.90 32.06
N PHE A 238 -1.23 -31.02 32.43
CA PHE A 238 -1.07 -29.59 32.25
C PHE A 238 -0.39 -28.99 33.48
N ALA A 239 0.64 -28.18 33.26
CA ALA A 239 1.24 -27.41 34.33
C ALA A 239 0.18 -26.47 34.91
N THR A 240 -0.06 -26.56 36.22
CA THR A 240 -0.86 -25.58 36.96
C THR A 240 -0.24 -24.19 36.84
N ALA A 241 -1.03 -23.12 37.00
CA ALA A 241 -0.52 -21.76 37.03
C ALA A 241 0.66 -21.62 38.02
N SER A 242 0.55 -22.22 39.20
CA SER A 242 1.65 -22.25 40.19
C SER A 242 2.94 -22.94 39.69
N GLN A 243 2.81 -24.01 38.89
CA GLN A 243 3.96 -24.67 38.27
C GLN A 243 4.58 -23.83 37.13
N VAL A 244 3.76 -23.08 36.39
CA VAL A 244 4.22 -22.16 35.33
C VAL A 244 4.88 -20.92 35.92
N ASP A 245 4.26 -20.29 36.92
CA ASP A 245 4.73 -19.08 37.59
C ASP A 245 6.06 -19.31 38.31
N LYS A 246 6.28 -20.52 38.84
CA LYS A 246 7.57 -20.93 39.43
C LYS A 246 8.70 -20.99 38.39
N LYS A 247 8.38 -21.25 37.13
CA LYS A 247 9.37 -21.29 36.04
C LYS A 247 9.62 -19.91 35.46
N TYR A 248 8.58 -19.07 35.41
CA TYR A 248 8.67 -17.71 34.92
C TYR A 248 7.57 -16.83 35.51
N THR A 249 7.93 -15.84 36.31
CA THR A 249 7.03 -14.76 36.73
C THR A 249 7.38 -13.51 35.96
N LYS A 250 6.50 -13.05 35.07
CA LYS A 250 6.74 -11.86 34.25
C LYS A 250 6.84 -10.60 35.14
N PRO A 251 7.97 -9.86 35.12
CA PRO A 251 8.08 -8.60 35.85
C PRO A 251 7.07 -7.54 35.38
N SER A 252 6.75 -6.59 36.26
CA SER A 252 5.82 -5.48 35.96
C SER A 252 6.30 -4.60 34.79
N GLY A 253 7.61 -4.57 34.53
CA GLY A 253 8.22 -3.87 33.40
C GLY A 253 8.21 -4.64 32.07
N GLY A 254 7.58 -5.82 32.00
CA GLY A 254 7.65 -6.68 30.82
C GLY A 254 8.72 -7.76 30.91
N ILE A 255 9.12 -8.33 29.77
CA ILE A 255 10.17 -9.36 29.70
C ILE A 255 11.53 -8.64 29.82
N PRO A 256 12.37 -8.92 30.83
CA PRO A 256 13.71 -8.36 30.94
C PRO A 256 14.59 -8.70 29.74
N GLU A 257 15.51 -7.80 29.38
CA GLU A 257 16.49 -8.06 28.32
C GLU A 257 17.37 -9.28 28.63
N SER A 258 17.67 -9.55 29.91
CA SER A 258 18.39 -10.74 30.34
C SER A 258 17.74 -12.05 29.89
N ASP A 259 16.42 -12.05 29.78
CA ASP A 259 15.59 -13.23 29.54
C ASP A 259 15.40 -13.51 28.04
N LEU A 260 15.86 -12.59 27.18
CA LEU A 260 15.90 -12.80 25.73
C LEU A 260 17.05 -13.73 25.35
N ALA A 261 16.89 -14.48 24.27
CA ALA A 261 17.99 -15.24 23.68
C ALA A 261 19.05 -14.28 23.10
N ASP A 262 20.33 -14.68 23.11
CA ASP A 262 21.43 -13.84 22.65
C ASP A 262 21.26 -13.34 21.20
N ASP A 263 20.69 -14.16 20.32
CA ASP A 263 20.44 -13.77 18.93
C ASP A 263 19.33 -12.72 18.80
N VAL A 264 18.36 -12.72 19.72
CA VAL A 264 17.33 -11.67 19.81
C VAL A 264 17.97 -10.38 20.30
N LYS A 265 18.81 -10.42 21.35
CA LYS A 265 19.54 -9.24 21.85
C LYS A 265 20.40 -8.62 20.76
N LYS A 266 21.18 -9.44 20.03
CA LYS A 266 21.99 -8.99 18.89
C LYS A 266 21.14 -8.36 17.79
N SER A 267 19.97 -8.93 17.49
CA SER A 267 19.08 -8.39 16.47
C SER A 267 18.47 -7.04 16.87
N LEU A 268 18.11 -6.86 18.14
CA LEU A 268 17.63 -5.58 18.67
C LEU A 268 18.75 -4.52 18.69
N GLY A 269 19.97 -4.88 19.10
CA GLY A 269 21.12 -3.96 19.01
C GLY A 269 21.45 -3.57 17.57
N LYS A 270 21.28 -4.51 16.61
CA LYS A 270 21.36 -4.18 15.18
C LYS A 270 20.24 -3.24 14.77
N ALA A 271 19.01 -3.42 15.23
CA ALA A 271 17.88 -2.56 14.91
C ALA A 271 18.11 -1.11 15.36
N ASP A 272 18.66 -0.90 16.56
CA ASP A 272 19.06 0.43 17.05
C ASP A 272 20.10 1.10 16.13
N SER A 273 21.07 0.31 15.64
CA SER A 273 22.09 0.78 14.70
C SER A 273 21.66 0.79 13.22
N ALA A 274 20.52 0.17 12.90
CA ALA A 274 19.99 0.06 11.54
C ALA A 274 19.21 1.32 11.14
N LEU A 275 19.09 2.30 12.04
CA LEU A 275 18.78 3.67 11.67
C LEU A 275 19.89 4.15 10.72
N GLN A 276 19.56 4.09 9.43
CA GLN A 276 20.48 3.94 8.33
C GLN A 276 21.56 5.01 8.34
N SER A 277 22.83 4.58 8.34
CA SER A 277 23.93 5.42 7.87
C SER A 277 23.72 5.68 6.38
N ALA A 278 22.86 6.65 6.06
CA ALA A 278 22.75 7.17 4.72
C ALA A 278 24.16 7.65 4.30
N PRO A 279 24.61 7.40 3.05
CA PRO A 279 25.93 7.81 2.59
C PRO A 279 26.26 9.29 2.80
N VAL A 280 25.22 10.13 2.94
CA VAL A 280 25.32 11.55 3.29
C VAL A 280 24.46 11.79 4.54
N THR A 281 25.10 12.10 5.65
CA THR A 281 24.42 12.39 6.93
C THR A 281 24.09 13.87 7.11
N SER A 282 24.75 14.75 6.35
CA SER A 282 24.49 16.19 6.33
C SER A 282 24.98 16.80 5.02
N VAL A 283 24.38 17.93 4.63
CA VAL A 283 24.88 18.78 3.53
C VAL A 283 25.14 20.15 4.13
N ASN A 284 26.39 20.63 4.06
CA ASN A 284 26.80 21.91 4.64
C ASN A 284 26.42 22.06 6.13
N GLY A 285 26.53 20.97 6.91
CA GLY A 285 26.19 20.94 8.34
C GLY A 285 24.69 20.90 8.66
N GLN A 286 23.81 20.89 7.65
CA GLN A 286 22.37 20.78 7.83
C GLN A 286 21.89 19.34 7.60
N THR A 287 20.85 18.94 8.33
CA THR A 287 20.15 17.66 8.19
C THR A 287 18.66 17.92 7.90
N GLY A 288 17.96 16.95 7.30
CA GLY A 288 16.54 17.11 6.94
C GLY A 288 16.31 17.92 5.66
N ALA A 289 15.40 18.89 5.68
CA ALA A 289 15.10 19.76 4.53
C ALA A 289 16.22 20.81 4.36
N VAL A 290 17.15 20.56 3.44
CA VAL A 290 18.31 21.43 3.22
C VAL A 290 17.97 22.51 2.19
N GLN A 291 18.09 23.78 2.59
CA GLN A 291 18.09 24.91 1.67
C GLN A 291 19.53 25.34 1.40
N LEU A 292 19.90 25.39 0.13
CA LEU A 292 21.22 25.83 -0.33
C LEU A 292 21.08 27.16 -1.06
N GLY A 293 21.85 28.15 -0.61
CA GLY A 293 22.05 29.42 -1.31
C GLY A 293 23.11 29.29 -2.40
N ALA A 294 23.22 30.34 -3.22
CA ALA A 294 24.17 30.35 -4.33
C ALA A 294 25.63 30.15 -3.86
N SER A 295 26.01 30.71 -2.71
CA SER A 295 27.33 30.52 -2.11
C SER A 295 27.63 29.08 -1.71
N ASP A 296 26.62 28.33 -1.26
CA ASP A 296 26.80 26.98 -0.72
C ASP A 296 27.20 25.98 -1.82
N VAL A 297 26.84 26.27 -3.07
CA VAL A 297 27.12 25.42 -4.25
C VAL A 297 28.08 26.09 -5.25
N GLY A 298 28.69 27.22 -4.88
CA GLY A 298 29.52 28.01 -5.80
C GLY A 298 28.77 28.56 -7.01
N ALA A 299 27.45 28.68 -6.93
CA ALA A 299 26.63 29.34 -7.94
C ALA A 299 26.77 30.87 -7.82
N LEU A 300 26.71 31.55 -8.97
CA LEU A 300 26.66 33.00 -8.99
C LEU A 300 25.27 33.49 -8.55
N PRO A 301 25.18 34.57 -7.77
CA PRO A 301 23.90 35.10 -7.30
C PRO A 301 23.04 35.61 -8.48
N SER A 302 21.72 35.51 -8.36
CA SER A 302 20.77 35.92 -9.42
C SER A 302 20.85 37.42 -9.80
N SER A 303 21.55 38.23 -9.00
CA SER A 303 21.82 39.64 -9.25
C SER A 303 22.97 39.89 -10.24
N THR A 304 23.77 38.88 -10.60
CA THR A 304 24.81 39.08 -11.62
C THR A 304 24.18 39.22 -13.00
N LYS A 305 24.31 40.41 -13.60
CA LYS A 305 24.01 40.62 -15.02
C LYS A 305 25.12 39.98 -15.84
N PHE A 306 24.80 38.91 -16.57
CA PHE A 306 25.74 38.33 -17.52
C PHE A 306 26.02 39.32 -18.66
N VAL A 307 27.27 39.34 -19.11
CA VAL A 307 27.54 39.56 -20.53
C VAL A 307 27.46 38.16 -21.14
N SER A 308 26.34 37.81 -21.77
CA SER A 308 26.12 36.44 -22.29
C SER A 308 27.12 36.07 -23.38
N SER A 309 27.59 37.06 -24.13
CA SER A 309 28.79 36.97 -24.96
C SER A 309 29.31 38.38 -25.24
N VAL A 310 30.62 38.50 -25.47
CA VAL A 310 31.16 39.66 -26.20
C VAL A 310 31.70 39.14 -27.52
N ASN A 311 31.18 39.66 -28.64
CA ASN A 311 31.53 39.21 -29.99
C ASN A 311 31.48 37.68 -30.19
N GLY A 312 30.54 36.99 -29.53
CA GLY A 312 30.35 35.54 -29.65
C GLY A 312 31.27 34.68 -28.77
N GLN A 313 32.17 35.25 -27.95
CA GLN A 313 32.86 34.51 -26.90
C GLN A 313 32.01 34.44 -25.63
N THR A 314 31.87 33.25 -25.05
CA THR A 314 31.25 32.98 -23.74
C THR A 314 32.34 32.63 -22.71
N GLY A 315 32.08 32.85 -21.41
CA GLY A 315 33.04 32.59 -20.32
C GLY A 315 33.85 33.82 -19.88
N ALA A 316 35.02 33.60 -19.27
CA ALA A 316 35.92 34.67 -18.82
C ALA A 316 36.58 35.36 -20.03
N VAL A 317 36.16 36.58 -20.35
CA VAL A 317 36.73 37.36 -21.46
C VAL A 317 37.88 38.21 -20.94
N THR A 318 39.11 37.76 -21.13
CA THR A 318 40.30 38.34 -20.48
C THR A 318 41.13 39.32 -21.33
N ASN A 319 40.72 39.66 -22.55
CA ASN A 319 41.52 40.49 -23.47
C ASN A 319 40.73 41.54 -24.28
N ILE A 320 39.62 42.07 -23.75
CA ILE A 320 38.97 43.22 -24.40
C ILE A 320 39.72 44.49 -23.99
N ALA A 321 40.34 45.15 -24.96
CA ALA A 321 40.87 46.48 -24.75
C ALA A 321 39.72 47.42 -24.34
N THR A 322 39.85 48.06 -23.19
CA THR A 322 38.93 49.08 -22.72
C THR A 322 38.84 50.21 -23.74
N LYS A 323 37.72 50.93 -23.74
CA LYS A 323 37.57 52.13 -24.57
C LYS A 323 38.73 53.10 -24.33
N ASP A 324 39.22 53.18 -23.10
CA ASP A 324 40.34 54.04 -22.73
C ASP A 324 41.67 53.55 -23.33
N GLU A 325 41.93 52.23 -23.38
CA GLU A 325 43.12 51.68 -24.04
C GLU A 325 43.09 51.85 -25.56
N VAL A 326 41.91 51.71 -26.18
CA VAL A 326 41.73 51.97 -27.63
C VAL A 326 41.91 53.45 -27.93
N ASN A 327 41.31 54.33 -27.12
CA ASN A 327 41.48 55.78 -27.25
C ASN A 327 42.93 56.20 -27.02
N ALA A 328 43.62 55.60 -26.07
CA ALA A 328 45.04 55.87 -25.83
C ALA A 328 45.91 55.47 -27.03
N LYS A 329 45.63 54.34 -27.69
CA LYS A 329 46.32 53.95 -28.93
C LYS A 329 46.01 54.88 -30.11
N GLN A 330 44.77 55.37 -30.21
CA GLN A 330 44.38 56.37 -31.21
C GLN A 330 45.08 57.72 -30.96
N ASN A 331 45.16 58.15 -29.71
CA ASN A 331 45.83 59.39 -29.29
C ASN A 331 47.37 59.29 -29.36
N ALA A 332 47.92 58.08 -29.40
CA ALA A 332 49.34 57.84 -29.59
C ALA A 332 49.79 57.90 -31.06
N LEU A 333 48.86 57.97 -32.02
CA LEU A 333 49.19 58.27 -33.40
C LEU A 333 49.72 59.70 -33.49
N THR A 334 50.96 59.85 -33.92
CA THR A 334 51.57 61.18 -34.10
C THR A 334 50.88 61.92 -35.25
N GLU A 335 50.96 63.26 -35.25
CA GLU A 335 50.44 64.07 -36.36
C GLU A 335 51.00 63.62 -37.71
N THR A 336 52.24 63.13 -37.76
CA THR A 336 52.86 62.56 -38.96
C THR A 336 52.21 61.25 -39.39
N GLN A 337 51.87 60.36 -38.46
CA GLN A 337 51.20 59.09 -38.77
C GLN A 337 49.75 59.33 -39.22
N LEU A 338 49.04 60.26 -38.58
CA LEU A 338 47.69 60.66 -38.98
C LEU A 338 47.71 61.36 -40.35
N ALA A 339 48.70 62.23 -40.58
CA ALA A 339 48.93 62.85 -41.87
C ALA A 339 49.31 61.83 -42.94
N ALA A 340 50.08 60.78 -42.64
CA ALA A 340 50.42 59.73 -43.59
C ALA A 340 49.19 58.94 -44.06
N VAL A 341 48.30 58.56 -43.13
CA VAL A 341 47.02 57.91 -43.45
C VAL A 341 46.14 58.81 -44.32
N ASN A 342 46.10 60.12 -44.03
CA ASN A 342 45.31 61.09 -44.77
C ASN A 342 46.00 61.58 -46.08
N SER A 343 47.32 61.42 -46.21
CA SER A 343 48.13 61.89 -47.36
C SER A 343 47.94 61.06 -48.63
N GLY A 344 47.28 59.90 -48.50
CA GLY A 344 46.87 59.08 -49.64
C GLY A 344 45.82 59.76 -50.52
N ILE A 345 44.99 60.65 -49.95
CA ILE A 345 43.90 61.35 -50.64
C ILE A 345 44.07 62.86 -50.41
N THR A 346 44.99 63.49 -51.14
CA THR A 346 45.11 64.95 -51.13
C THR A 346 44.15 65.56 -52.15
N SER A 347 43.58 66.73 -51.84
CA SER A 347 42.73 67.48 -52.79
C SER A 347 43.45 67.70 -54.12
N SER A 348 44.77 67.93 -54.11
CA SER A 348 45.57 68.05 -55.34
C SER A 348 45.60 66.77 -56.18
N LYS A 349 45.73 65.59 -55.55
CA LYS A 349 45.67 64.30 -56.26
C LYS A 349 44.27 64.03 -56.81
N VAL A 350 43.22 64.35 -56.04
CA VAL A 350 41.82 64.25 -56.49
C VAL A 350 41.59 65.16 -57.71
N THR A 351 41.95 66.44 -57.62
CA THR A 351 41.85 67.38 -58.75
C THR A 351 42.70 66.97 -59.95
N GLN A 352 43.87 66.38 -59.73
CA GLN A 352 44.73 65.89 -60.82
C GLN A 352 44.09 64.69 -61.55
N TYR A 353 43.52 63.73 -60.82
CA TYR A 353 42.80 62.59 -61.41
C TYR A 353 41.52 63.04 -62.14
N ASP A 354 40.74 63.94 -61.54
CA ASP A 354 39.54 64.51 -62.17
C ASP A 354 39.90 65.29 -63.45
N GLY A 355 41.04 66.00 -63.45
CA GLY A 355 41.56 66.71 -64.61
C GLY A 355 42.04 65.79 -65.75
N TYR A 356 42.56 64.60 -65.41
CA TYR A 356 42.92 63.59 -66.42
C TYR A 356 41.70 63.01 -67.14
N ASP A 357 40.59 62.79 -66.44
CA ASP A 357 39.32 62.39 -67.06
C ASP A 357 38.82 63.44 -68.08
N ALA A 358 38.89 64.73 -67.73
CA ALA A 358 38.54 65.82 -68.63
C ALA A 358 39.46 65.94 -69.86
N THR A 359 40.77 65.73 -69.67
CA THR A 359 41.77 65.83 -70.75
C THR A 359 41.67 64.67 -71.74
N ILE A 360 41.39 63.46 -71.25
CA ILE A 360 41.18 62.27 -72.08
C ILE A 360 39.91 62.44 -72.92
N LYS A 361 38.82 62.96 -72.33
CA LYS A 361 37.58 63.29 -73.06
C LYS A 361 37.78 64.40 -74.10
N GLY A 362 38.63 65.40 -73.81
CA GLY A 362 38.93 66.50 -74.75
C GLY A 362 39.77 66.09 -75.96
N LYS A 363 40.71 65.15 -75.82
CA LYS A 363 41.56 64.67 -76.93
C LYS A 363 40.93 63.60 -77.81
N ALA A 364 39.74 63.10 -77.46
CA ALA A 364 39.01 62.10 -78.22
C ALA A 364 38.02 62.69 -79.25
N ASN A 365 38.04 64.02 -79.46
CA ASN A 365 37.28 64.63 -80.55
C ASN A 365 38.02 64.41 -81.88
N ALA A 366 37.51 63.48 -82.69
CA ALA A 366 38.03 63.13 -84.01
C ALA A 366 38.05 64.30 -85.02
N SER A 367 37.56 65.49 -84.65
CA SER A 367 37.53 66.72 -85.44
C SER A 367 38.85 67.47 -85.52
N ASP A 368 39.80 67.21 -84.60
CA ASP A 368 41.04 68.01 -84.48
C ASP A 368 42.25 67.37 -85.22
N LEU A 369 42.03 66.32 -86.00
CA LEU A 369 43.05 65.79 -86.91
C LEU A 369 43.08 66.64 -88.20
N PRO A 370 44.20 67.32 -88.53
CA PRO A 370 44.25 68.22 -89.67
C PRO A 370 44.10 67.48 -91.00
N ILE A 371 43.02 67.78 -91.74
CA ILE A 371 42.85 67.36 -93.13
C ILE A 371 43.81 68.19 -94.00
N LYS A 372 44.87 67.56 -94.49
CA LYS A 372 45.89 68.22 -95.33
C LYS A 372 45.37 68.35 -96.77
N SER A 373 44.70 69.45 -97.11
CA SER A 373 44.37 69.80 -98.50
C SER A 373 45.51 70.60 -99.14
N ALA A 374 46.28 69.96 -100.03
CA ALA A 374 47.29 70.64 -100.83
C ALA A 374 46.62 71.36 -102.02
N SER A 375 46.77 72.68 -102.11
CA SER A 375 46.42 73.46 -103.30
C SER A 375 47.72 74.00 -103.93
N LEU A 376 48.10 73.47 -105.09
CA LEU A 376 49.15 74.00 -105.93
C LEU A 376 48.53 74.92 -106.98
N SER A 377 48.83 76.22 -106.91
CA SER A 377 48.56 77.16 -107.99
C SER A 377 49.79 78.02 -108.21
N GLY A 378 50.32 77.92 -109.44
CA GLY A 378 51.61 78.48 -109.82
C GLY A 378 51.63 80.00 -109.84
N THR A 379 52.65 80.56 -109.21
CA THR A 379 53.33 81.77 -109.67
C THR A 379 54.69 81.82 -109.00
N THR A 380 55.71 82.06 -109.82
CA THR A 380 57.13 81.86 -109.53
C THR A 380 57.63 82.68 -108.35
N LEU A 381 58.18 82.01 -107.34
CA LEU A 381 58.93 82.62 -106.23
C LEU A 381 60.34 82.97 -106.70
N TYR A 382 60.60 84.26 -106.92
CA TYR A 382 61.94 84.83 -106.81
C TYR A 382 61.94 85.75 -105.59
N LEU A 383 62.54 85.30 -104.49
CA LEU A 383 63.01 86.19 -103.44
C LEU A 383 64.53 86.29 -103.55
N THR A 384 64.99 87.46 -103.95
CA THR A 384 66.33 87.93 -103.64
C THR A 384 66.18 88.83 -102.42
N LEU A 385 66.75 88.38 -101.30
CA LEU A 385 66.56 88.79 -99.89
C LEU A 385 65.22 88.38 -99.26
#